data_AF-A0A434RYB0-F1
#
_entry.id   AF-A0A434RYB0-F1
#
_cell.length_a   1.000
_cell.length_b   1.000
_cell.length_c   1.000
_cell.angle_alpha   90.00
_cell.angle_beta   90.00
_cell.angle_gamma   90.00
#
_symmetry.space_group_name_H-M   'P 1'
#
loop_
_entity.id
_entity.type
_entity.pdbx_description
1 polymer ?
#
loop_
_entity_poly.entity_id
_entity_poly.type
_entity_poly.pdbx_seq_one_letter_code
_entity_poly.pdbx_strand_id
1 'polypeptide(L)'
;MLTTTDDLRVKELKVLSTPDDVMREIPRSLTATRTVAASRNAIHSILTGADDRLVVIVGPCSIHDPVAAVDYASRLAALREALADRLEIVMRVYFEKPRTTVGWKGLINDPDLDGSFNIDKGLRMARNVLSAVNNLGLPAATEFLDMTTPQYIADLVAWGAIGARTTESQIHRELASGLSC
;
A
#
# COMPACT_ATOMS: atom_id res chain seq x y z
N MET A 1 -22.31 39.50 -17.90
CA MET A 1 -21.39 38.35 -18.04
C MET A 1 -21.63 37.43 -16.87
N LEU A 2 -21.70 36.11 -17.10
CA LEU A 2 -21.83 35.15 -16.00
C LEU A 2 -20.52 35.13 -15.21
N THR A 3 -20.62 35.25 -13.88
CA THR A 3 -19.47 35.09 -12.98
C THR A 3 -19.07 33.62 -12.98
N THR A 4 -17.79 33.31 -13.20
CA THR A 4 -17.31 31.94 -13.03
C THR A 4 -17.44 31.54 -11.56
N THR A 5 -18.03 30.37 -11.33
CA THR A 5 -18.17 29.77 -9.99
C THR A 5 -17.31 28.52 -9.85
N ASP A 6 -16.58 28.15 -10.90
CA ASP A 6 -15.84 26.89 -11.02
C ASP A 6 -14.34 27.08 -10.79
N ASP A 7 -13.70 26.06 -10.21
CA ASP A 7 -12.25 25.99 -9.93
C ASP A 7 -11.61 27.22 -9.25
N LEU A 8 -12.41 28.03 -8.55
CA LEU A 8 -11.98 29.30 -7.94
C LEU A 8 -10.81 29.18 -6.94
N ARG A 9 -10.56 27.98 -6.42
CA ARG A 9 -9.47 27.68 -5.46
C ARG A 9 -8.58 26.52 -5.93
N VAL A 10 -8.64 26.16 -7.20
CA VAL A 10 -7.81 25.11 -7.79
C VAL A 10 -6.61 25.77 -8.45
N LYS A 11 -5.40 25.38 -8.05
CA LYS A 11 -4.17 25.90 -8.67
C LYS A 11 -3.92 25.26 -10.04
N GLU A 12 -4.14 23.96 -10.13
CA GLU A 12 -3.86 23.15 -11.31
C GLU A 12 -4.56 21.80 -11.19
N LEU A 13 -4.98 21.23 -12.32
CA LEU A 13 -5.41 19.83 -12.45
C LEU A 13 -4.49 19.13 -13.45
N LYS A 14 -3.93 17.99 -13.03
CA LYS A 14 -3.12 17.13 -13.90
C LYS A 14 -3.78 15.77 -14.00
N VAL A 15 -3.81 15.23 -15.21
CA VAL A 15 -4.28 13.87 -15.46
C VAL A 15 -3.21 12.89 -14.96
N LEU A 16 -3.65 11.81 -14.30
CA LEU A 16 -2.80 10.68 -13.93
C LEU A 16 -2.96 9.56 -14.96
N SER A 17 -1.90 8.76 -15.13
CA SER A 17 -1.99 7.47 -15.83
C SER A 17 -3.10 6.64 -15.21
N THR A 18 -3.86 5.89 -16.02
CA THR A 18 -4.94 5.06 -15.49
C THR A 18 -4.38 3.89 -14.67
N PRO A 19 -5.17 3.30 -13.74
CA PRO A 19 -4.74 2.09 -13.03
C PRO A 19 -4.30 0.98 -13.99
N ASP A 20 -5.07 0.81 -15.05
CA ASP A 20 -4.82 -0.16 -16.12
C ASP A 20 -3.45 0.03 -16.79
N ASP A 21 -3.06 1.27 -17.09
CA ASP A 21 -1.76 1.55 -17.70
C ASP A 21 -0.61 1.20 -16.75
N VAL A 22 -0.71 1.63 -15.49
CA VAL A 22 0.30 1.34 -14.45
C VAL A 22 0.40 -0.17 -14.17
N MET A 23 -0.73 -0.87 -14.15
CA MET A 23 -0.79 -2.32 -13.95
C MET A 23 -0.22 -3.11 -15.14
N ARG A 24 -0.38 -2.62 -16.37
CA ARG A 24 0.25 -3.23 -17.56
C ARG A 24 1.75 -3.02 -17.59
N GLU A 25 2.24 -1.85 -17.17
CA GLU A 25 3.67 -1.57 -17.05
C GLU A 25 4.33 -2.43 -15.97
N ILE A 26 3.64 -2.65 -14.85
CA ILE A 26 4.14 -3.40 -13.69
C ILE A 26 3.13 -4.52 -13.36
N PRO A 27 3.11 -5.61 -14.14
CA PRO A 27 2.20 -6.72 -13.90
C PRO A 27 2.61 -7.48 -12.64
N ARG A 28 1.63 -8.08 -11.96
CA ARG A 28 1.92 -9.06 -10.90
C ARG A 28 2.53 -10.30 -11.53
N SER A 29 3.59 -10.81 -10.92
CA SER A 29 4.13 -12.12 -11.27
C SER A 29 3.28 -13.25 -10.68
N LEU A 30 3.53 -14.49 -11.12
CA LEU A 30 2.96 -15.67 -10.49
C LEU A 30 3.39 -15.82 -9.03
N THR A 31 4.66 -15.52 -8.71
CA THR A 31 5.17 -15.56 -7.34
C THR A 31 4.43 -14.57 -6.45
N ALA A 32 4.34 -13.31 -6.88
CA ALA A 32 3.64 -12.28 -6.12
C ALA A 32 2.16 -12.64 -5.91
N THR A 33 1.51 -13.18 -6.94
CA THR A 33 0.12 -13.64 -6.86
C THR A 33 -0.06 -14.74 -5.81
N ARG A 34 0.83 -15.74 -5.79
CA ARG A 34 0.82 -16.81 -4.79
C ARG A 34 1.08 -16.29 -3.38
N THR A 35 2.05 -15.38 -3.22
CA THR A 35 2.37 -14.75 -1.93
C THR A 35 1.15 -14.06 -1.34
N VAL A 36 0.49 -13.18 -2.12
CA VAL A 36 -0.68 -12.43 -1.68
C VAL A 36 -1.85 -13.37 -1.35
N ALA A 37 -2.17 -14.30 -2.25
CA ALA A 37 -3.30 -15.22 -2.06
C ALA A 37 -3.11 -16.13 -0.83
N ALA A 38 -1.91 -16.69 -0.67
CA ALA A 38 -1.60 -17.55 0.47
C ALA A 38 -1.65 -16.77 1.80
N SER A 39 -1.12 -15.55 1.84
CA SER A 39 -1.12 -14.74 3.07
C SER A 39 -2.53 -14.26 3.43
N ARG A 40 -3.37 -13.85 2.47
CA ARG A 40 -4.78 -13.53 2.73
C ARG A 40 -5.53 -14.71 3.35
N ASN A 41 -5.33 -15.91 2.81
CA ASN A 41 -5.93 -17.13 3.37
C ASN A 41 -5.41 -17.43 4.79
N ALA A 42 -4.10 -17.31 5.01
CA ALA A 42 -3.49 -17.51 6.34
C ALA A 42 -4.04 -16.51 7.37
N ILE A 43 -4.10 -15.22 7.01
CA ILE A 43 -4.67 -14.17 7.86
C ILE A 43 -6.14 -14.47 8.16
N HIS A 44 -6.93 -14.88 7.16
CA HIS A 44 -8.32 -15.28 7.36
C HIS A 44 -8.45 -16.45 8.34
N SER A 45 -7.63 -17.50 8.20
CA SER A 45 -7.61 -18.65 9.11
C SER A 45 -7.26 -18.24 10.54
N ILE A 46 -6.29 -17.33 10.72
CA ILE A 46 -5.92 -16.82 12.06
C ILE A 46 -7.06 -15.99 12.66
N LEU A 47 -7.64 -15.06 11.90
CA LEU A 47 -8.74 -14.21 12.37
C LEU A 47 -10.02 -15.00 12.73
N THR A 48 -10.22 -16.15 12.09
CA THR A 48 -11.34 -17.06 12.37
C THR A 48 -11.03 -18.13 13.42
N GLY A 49 -9.79 -18.17 13.94
CA GLY A 49 -9.37 -19.11 14.98
C GLY A 49 -9.07 -20.53 14.50
N ALA A 50 -8.94 -20.74 13.18
CA ALA A 50 -8.55 -22.02 12.58
C ALA A 50 -7.03 -22.26 12.56
N ASP A 51 -6.24 -21.21 12.79
CA ASP A 51 -4.77 -21.22 12.89
C ASP A 51 -4.39 -20.40 14.14
N ASP A 52 -3.54 -20.95 15.01
CA ASP A 52 -3.14 -20.36 16.29
C ASP A 52 -1.91 -19.44 16.20
N ARG A 53 -1.32 -19.32 15.00
CA ARG A 53 -0.22 -18.39 14.73
C ARG A 53 -0.63 -16.94 14.95
N LEU A 54 0.35 -16.09 15.24
CA LEU A 54 0.15 -14.64 15.38
C LEU A 54 0.44 -13.91 14.07
N VAL A 55 -0.51 -13.09 13.59
CA VAL A 55 -0.24 -12.13 12.50
C VAL A 55 0.63 -10.99 13.03
N VAL A 56 1.78 -10.76 12.38
CA VAL A 56 2.73 -9.71 12.76
C VAL A 56 2.92 -8.73 11.62
N ILE A 57 2.29 -7.56 11.71
CA ILE A 57 2.50 -6.46 10.77
C ILE A 57 3.68 -5.62 11.25
N VAL A 58 4.83 -5.72 10.55
CA VAL A 58 6.09 -5.09 11.00
C VAL A 58 6.88 -4.49 9.85
N GLY A 59 7.48 -3.33 10.07
CA GLY A 59 8.28 -2.63 9.06
C GLY A 59 8.40 -1.13 9.33
N PRO A 60 9.00 -0.37 8.40
CA PRO A 60 9.16 1.07 8.52
C PRO A 60 7.83 1.81 8.72
N CYS A 61 7.88 2.99 9.36
CA CYS A 61 6.65 3.77 9.57
C CYS A 61 6.05 4.27 8.24
N SER A 62 6.91 4.66 7.30
CA SER A 62 6.62 5.02 5.92
C SER A 62 7.84 4.76 5.04
N ILE A 63 7.64 4.25 3.83
CA ILE A 63 8.68 4.02 2.82
C ILE A 63 8.97 5.33 2.10
N HIS A 64 10.23 5.77 2.10
CA HIS A 64 10.72 6.91 1.31
C HIS A 64 11.83 6.52 0.33
N ASP A 65 12.54 5.42 0.59
CA ASP A 65 13.57 4.86 -0.27
C ASP A 65 13.19 3.41 -0.68
N PRO A 66 12.87 3.16 -1.96
CA PRO A 66 12.59 1.82 -2.47
C PRO A 66 13.74 0.82 -2.27
N VAL A 67 15.00 1.26 -2.35
CA VAL A 67 16.16 0.36 -2.25
C VAL A 67 16.28 -0.17 -0.82
N ALA A 68 16.24 0.72 0.18
CA ALA A 68 16.23 0.33 1.58
C ALA A 68 15.00 -0.53 1.94
N ALA A 69 13.84 -0.26 1.32
CA ALA A 69 12.64 -1.08 1.53
C ALA A 69 12.85 -2.53 1.09
N VAL A 70 13.46 -2.75 -0.07
CA VAL A 70 13.74 -4.10 -0.59
C VAL A 70 14.88 -4.81 0.17
N ASP A 71 15.89 -4.08 0.65
CA ASP A 71 16.90 -4.64 1.56
C ASP A 71 16.26 -5.13 2.87
N TYR A 72 15.40 -4.31 3.47
CA TYR A 72 14.65 -4.67 4.67
C TYR A 72 13.76 -5.90 4.41
N ALA A 73 13.05 -5.93 3.28
CA ALA A 73 12.20 -7.04 2.88
C ALA A 73 12.98 -8.35 2.76
N SER A 74 14.17 -8.31 2.14
CA SER A 74 15.02 -9.50 2.01
C SER A 74 15.41 -10.09 3.36
N ARG A 75 15.75 -9.25 4.34
CA ARG A 75 16.07 -9.69 5.71
C ARG A 75 14.84 -10.23 6.45
N LEU A 76 13.69 -9.57 6.29
CA LEU A 76 12.45 -9.98 6.94
C LEU A 76 11.89 -11.28 6.35
N ALA A 77 12.09 -11.54 5.05
CA ALA A 77 11.68 -12.78 4.39
C ALA A 77 12.35 -14.01 5.03
N ALA A 78 13.65 -13.93 5.35
CA ALA A 78 14.36 -15.00 6.06
C ALA A 78 13.77 -15.27 7.45
N LEU A 79 13.36 -14.22 8.17
CA LEU A 79 12.70 -14.36 9.47
C LEU A 79 11.28 -14.93 9.35
N ARG A 80 10.54 -14.55 8.30
CA ARG A 80 9.21 -15.12 8.01
C ARG A 80 9.30 -16.63 7.84
N GLU A 81 10.30 -17.11 7.10
CA GLU A 81 10.52 -18.55 6.91
C GLU A 81 10.92 -19.24 8.23
N ALA A 82 11.90 -18.69 8.94
CA ALA A 82 12.41 -19.28 10.18
C ALA A 82 11.39 -19.34 11.33
N LEU A 83 10.34 -18.50 11.29
CA LEU A 83 9.32 -18.38 12.33
C LEU A 83 7.92 -18.77 11.82
N ALA A 84 7.83 -19.40 10.65
CA ALA A 84 6.57 -19.70 9.97
C ALA A 84 5.64 -20.63 10.76
N ASP A 85 6.19 -21.42 11.69
CA ASP A 85 5.47 -22.32 12.59
C ASP A 85 4.62 -21.58 13.63
N ARG A 86 4.95 -20.32 13.93
CA ARG A 86 4.32 -19.54 15.01
C ARG A 86 3.80 -18.18 14.57
N LEU A 87 4.36 -17.60 13.51
CA LEU A 87 4.05 -16.24 13.06
C LEU A 87 3.66 -16.21 11.59
N GLU A 88 2.64 -15.41 11.26
CA GLU A 88 2.39 -14.92 9.91
C GLU A 88 2.94 -13.50 9.80
N ILE A 89 4.22 -13.40 9.42
CA ILE A 89 4.91 -12.11 9.27
C ILE A 89 4.51 -11.45 7.95
N VAL A 90 4.04 -10.20 8.03
CA VAL A 90 3.67 -9.35 6.91
C VAL A 90 4.42 -8.03 7.01
N MET A 91 5.09 -7.63 5.92
CA MET A 91 5.84 -6.38 5.91
C MET A 91 4.90 -5.18 5.89
N ARG A 92 5.11 -4.23 6.80
CA ARG A 92 4.48 -2.91 6.73
C ARG A 92 5.12 -2.06 5.61
N VAL A 93 4.36 -1.78 4.57
CA VAL A 93 4.74 -1.01 3.37
C VAL A 93 3.79 0.18 3.21
N TYR A 94 3.89 1.16 4.11
CA TYR A 94 3.05 2.36 4.09
C TYR A 94 3.75 3.46 3.29
N PHE A 95 3.05 4.17 2.41
CA PHE A 95 3.66 5.23 1.59
C PHE A 95 3.52 6.62 2.16
N GLU A 96 2.55 6.85 3.03
CA GLU A 96 2.26 8.15 3.63
C GLU A 96 1.97 8.00 5.13
N LYS A 97 2.24 9.07 5.88
CA LYS A 97 1.73 9.26 7.24
C LYS A 97 0.83 10.50 7.25
N PRO A 98 -0.48 10.37 7.53
CA PRO A 98 -1.37 11.53 7.65
C PRO A 98 -0.89 12.52 8.72
N ARG A 99 -0.86 13.81 8.38
CA ARG A 99 -0.36 14.91 9.25
C ARG A 99 -1.33 16.08 9.26
N THR A 100 -1.46 16.73 10.42
CA THR A 100 -2.20 18.00 10.59
C THR A 100 -1.32 19.22 10.30
N THR A 101 0.00 19.06 10.36
CA THR A 101 1.00 20.09 10.06
C THR A 101 1.65 19.89 8.69
N VAL A 102 2.29 20.94 8.16
CA VAL A 102 3.07 20.87 6.91
C VAL A 102 4.23 19.88 7.07
N GLY A 103 4.46 19.08 6.04
CA GLY A 103 5.54 18.10 5.96
C GLY A 103 5.43 17.25 4.70
N TRP A 104 6.39 16.36 4.51
CA TRP A 104 6.41 15.44 3.37
C TRP A 104 5.12 14.61 3.28
N LYS A 105 4.60 14.48 2.05
CA LYS A 105 3.30 13.88 1.73
C LYS A 105 3.36 12.40 1.36
N GLY A 106 4.52 11.77 1.48
CA GLY A 106 4.67 10.34 1.22
C GLY A 106 5.18 10.04 -0.19
N LEU A 107 5.60 8.80 -0.41
CA LEU A 107 6.30 8.36 -1.63
C LEU A 107 5.42 8.44 -2.87
N ILE A 108 4.12 8.17 -2.72
CA ILE A 108 3.17 8.29 -3.83
C ILE A 108 3.03 9.77 -4.20
N ASN A 109 2.82 10.65 -3.23
CA ASN A 109 2.51 12.05 -3.52
C ASN A 109 3.73 12.85 -3.94
N ASP A 110 4.88 12.63 -3.31
CA ASP A 110 6.10 13.43 -3.49
C ASP A 110 7.35 12.51 -3.47
N PRO A 111 7.55 11.70 -4.54
CA PRO A 111 8.58 10.65 -4.56
C PRO A 111 10.01 11.18 -4.49
N ASP A 112 10.23 12.42 -4.92
CA ASP A 112 11.55 13.05 -5.02
C ASP A 112 11.95 13.82 -3.75
N LEU A 113 11.07 13.87 -2.74
CA LEU A 113 11.30 14.53 -1.45
C LEU A 113 11.61 16.04 -1.59
N ASP A 114 11.15 16.67 -2.69
CA ASP A 114 11.46 18.04 -3.07
C ASP A 114 10.22 18.93 -3.22
N GLY A 115 9.01 18.38 -3.00
CA GLY A 115 7.75 19.09 -3.17
C GLY A 115 7.32 19.26 -4.62
N SER A 116 7.88 18.50 -5.56
CA SER A 116 7.50 18.51 -6.98
C SER A 116 6.14 17.86 -7.25
N PHE A 117 5.66 17.01 -6.34
CA PHE A 117 4.39 16.29 -6.43
C PHE A 117 4.23 15.42 -7.68
N ASN A 118 5.27 14.68 -8.08
CA ASN A 118 5.20 13.77 -9.22
C ASN A 118 4.46 12.45 -8.87
N ILE A 119 3.14 12.53 -8.74
CA ILE A 119 2.27 11.41 -8.33
C ILE A 119 2.37 10.22 -9.29
N ASP A 120 2.48 10.48 -10.59
CA ASP A 120 2.52 9.44 -11.62
C ASP A 120 3.80 8.58 -11.53
N LYS A 121 4.92 9.20 -11.15
CA LYS A 121 6.15 8.50 -10.77
C LYS A 121 5.98 7.76 -9.44
N GLY A 122 5.38 8.40 -8.44
CA GLY A 122 5.16 7.81 -7.12
C GLY A 122 4.31 6.54 -7.16
N LEU A 123 3.26 6.50 -7.98
CA LEU A 123 2.43 5.31 -8.19
C LEU A 123 3.24 4.13 -8.75
N ARG A 124 4.09 4.37 -9.75
CA ARG A 124 4.99 3.36 -10.32
C ARG A 124 6.03 2.88 -9.30
N MET A 125 6.59 3.80 -8.51
CA MET A 125 7.55 3.44 -7.45
C MET A 125 6.90 2.59 -6.36
N ALA A 126 5.72 2.99 -5.87
CA ALA A 126 4.96 2.25 -4.86
C ALA A 126 4.60 0.84 -5.34
N ARG A 127 4.09 0.72 -6.57
CA ARG A 127 3.75 -0.58 -7.16
C ARG A 127 4.97 -1.47 -7.36
N ASN A 128 6.11 -0.91 -7.78
CA ASN A 128 7.37 -1.67 -7.89
C ASN A 128 7.87 -2.17 -6.53
N VAL A 129 7.79 -1.37 -5.47
CA VAL A 129 8.15 -1.81 -4.10
C VAL A 129 7.27 -2.98 -3.67
N LEU A 130 5.95 -2.86 -3.80
CA LEU A 130 5.03 -3.94 -3.45
C LEU A 130 5.27 -5.21 -4.28
N SER A 131 5.51 -5.06 -5.59
CA SER A 131 5.83 -6.19 -6.47
C SER A 131 7.12 -6.88 -6.03
N ALA A 132 8.19 -6.12 -5.77
CA ALA A 132 9.48 -6.64 -5.30
C ALA A 132 9.34 -7.39 -3.96
N VAL A 133 8.66 -6.79 -2.98
CA VAL A 133 8.40 -7.42 -1.67
C VAL A 133 7.67 -8.76 -1.83
N ASN A 134 6.57 -8.79 -2.60
CA ASN A 134 5.82 -10.02 -2.82
C ASN A 134 6.59 -11.08 -3.63
N ASN A 135 7.49 -10.67 -4.52
CA ASN A 135 8.37 -11.55 -5.29
C ASN A 135 9.47 -12.21 -4.44
N LEU A 136 9.82 -11.62 -3.29
CA LEU A 136 10.68 -12.25 -2.29
C LEU A 136 9.94 -13.32 -1.45
N GLY A 137 8.66 -13.57 -1.74
CA GLY A 137 7.83 -14.44 -0.91
C GLY A 137 7.42 -13.78 0.42
N LEU A 138 7.46 -12.45 0.53
CA LEU A 138 7.04 -11.71 1.72
C LEU A 138 5.78 -10.90 1.41
N PRO A 139 4.65 -11.12 2.10
CA PRO A 139 3.43 -10.34 1.88
C PRO A 139 3.58 -8.92 2.40
N ALA A 140 2.85 -7.99 1.77
CA ALA A 140 2.84 -6.58 2.12
C ALA A 140 1.51 -6.13 2.74
N ALA A 141 1.60 -5.23 3.70
CA ALA A 141 0.52 -4.55 4.39
C ALA A 141 0.62 -3.04 4.14
N THR A 142 -0.49 -2.38 3.78
CA THR A 142 -0.54 -0.91 3.61
C THR A 142 -1.76 -0.30 4.30
N GLU A 143 -1.76 1.02 4.45
CA GLU A 143 -2.95 1.81 4.80
C GLU A 143 -3.55 2.43 3.54
N PHE A 144 -4.87 2.43 3.44
CA PHE A 144 -5.61 3.08 2.35
C PHE A 144 -6.22 4.39 2.86
N LEU A 145 -5.73 5.51 2.32
CA LEU A 145 -6.08 6.87 2.76
C LEU A 145 -7.12 7.56 1.86
N ASP A 146 -7.41 6.97 0.69
CA ASP A 146 -8.34 7.48 -0.30
C ASP A 146 -8.96 6.32 -1.11
N MET A 147 -9.89 6.66 -1.99
CA MET A 147 -10.70 5.70 -2.77
C MET A 147 -10.11 5.38 -4.15
N THR A 148 -9.04 6.07 -4.56
CA THR A 148 -8.44 5.99 -5.89
C THR A 148 -7.18 5.14 -5.91
N THR A 149 -6.26 5.37 -4.96
CA THR A 149 -5.02 4.64 -4.78
C THR A 149 -5.19 3.11 -4.73
N PRO A 150 -6.23 2.53 -4.08
CA PRO A 150 -6.45 1.09 -4.08
C PRO A 150 -6.49 0.47 -5.48
N GLN A 151 -7.02 1.17 -6.49
CA GLN A 151 -7.11 0.66 -7.87
C GLN A 151 -5.72 0.39 -8.48
N TYR A 152 -4.68 1.07 -8.01
CA TYR A 152 -3.32 0.94 -8.55
C TYR A 152 -2.49 -0.14 -7.86
N ILE A 153 -2.82 -0.53 -6.63
CA ILE A 153 -1.92 -1.33 -5.78
C ILE A 153 -2.58 -2.43 -4.95
N ALA A 154 -3.90 -2.43 -4.76
CA ALA A 154 -4.57 -3.34 -3.82
C ALA A 154 -4.42 -4.82 -4.22
N ASP A 155 -4.15 -5.09 -5.49
CA ASP A 155 -3.89 -6.43 -6.03
C ASP A 155 -2.58 -7.05 -5.51
N LEU A 156 -1.69 -6.24 -4.92
CA LEU A 156 -0.41 -6.63 -4.30
C LEU A 156 -0.43 -6.56 -2.76
N VAL A 157 -1.58 -6.31 -2.13
CA VAL A 157 -1.70 -6.09 -0.68
C VAL A 157 -2.36 -7.30 -0.01
N ALA A 158 -1.71 -7.89 0.99
CA ALA A 158 -2.24 -9.02 1.75
C ALA A 158 -3.07 -8.59 2.97
N TRP A 159 -2.84 -7.38 3.50
CA TRP A 159 -3.60 -6.81 4.60
C TRP A 159 -3.71 -5.28 4.47
N GLY A 160 -4.91 -4.74 4.69
CA GLY A 160 -5.19 -3.31 4.62
C GLY A 160 -5.54 -2.71 5.98
N ALA A 161 -5.05 -1.50 6.26
CA ALA A 161 -5.49 -0.68 7.39
C ALA A 161 -6.41 0.46 6.95
N ILE A 162 -7.39 0.77 7.79
CA ILE A 162 -8.03 2.08 7.87
C ILE A 162 -7.55 2.76 9.16
N GLY A 163 -6.93 3.92 9.04
CA GLY A 163 -6.33 4.63 10.18
C GLY A 163 -7.36 5.16 11.18
N ALA A 164 -6.90 5.46 12.39
CA ALA A 164 -7.75 5.98 13.47
C ALA A 164 -8.47 7.29 13.09
N ARG A 165 -7.89 8.11 12.21
CA ARG A 165 -8.50 9.36 11.74
C ARG A 165 -9.60 9.17 10.70
N THR A 166 -9.70 7.98 10.10
CA THR A 166 -10.63 7.67 9.02
C THR A 166 -11.54 6.49 9.34
N THR A 167 -11.35 5.78 10.45
CA THR A 167 -12.19 4.64 10.85
C THR A 167 -13.68 4.97 11.06
N GLU A 168 -14.00 6.23 11.37
CA GLU A 168 -15.38 6.71 11.51
C GLU A 168 -15.94 7.29 10.20
N SER A 169 -15.09 7.48 9.19
CA SER A 169 -15.52 7.95 7.88
C SER A 169 -16.30 6.87 7.15
N GLN A 170 -17.55 7.15 6.79
CA GLN A 170 -18.42 6.21 6.09
C GLN A 170 -17.79 5.73 4.77
N ILE A 171 -17.24 6.63 3.96
CA ILE A 171 -16.64 6.25 2.66
C ILE A 171 -15.42 5.32 2.82
N HIS A 172 -14.69 5.41 3.93
CA HIS A 172 -13.60 4.47 4.22
C HIS A 172 -14.12 3.11 4.70
N ARG A 173 -15.27 3.06 5.37
CA ARG A 173 -15.96 1.80 5.70
C ARG A 173 -16.53 1.14 4.45
N GLU A 174 -17.10 1.93 3.53
CA GLU A 174 -17.54 1.46 2.21
C GLU A 174 -16.37 0.98 1.35
N LEU A 175 -15.23 1.66 1.40
CA LEU A 175 -14.00 1.15 0.79
C LEU A 175 -13.62 -0.21 1.40
N ALA A 176 -13.57 -0.30 2.73
CA ALA A 176 -13.18 -1.52 3.43
C ALA A 176 -14.07 -2.73 3.10
N SER A 177 -15.37 -2.52 2.81
CA SER A 177 -16.26 -3.61 2.40
C SER A 177 -15.99 -4.15 1.00
N GLY A 178 -15.29 -3.38 0.15
CA GLY A 178 -14.90 -3.77 -1.20
C GLY A 178 -13.43 -4.19 -1.36
N LEU A 179 -12.60 -4.04 -0.32
CA LEU A 179 -11.20 -4.46 -0.37
C LEU A 179 -11.10 -5.99 -0.40
N SER A 180 -10.22 -6.50 -1.26
CA SER A 180 -10.05 -7.95 -1.46
C SER A 180 -9.13 -8.63 -0.44
N CYS A 181 -8.57 -7.89 0.51
CA CYS A 181 -7.62 -8.36 1.53
C CYS A 181 -8.28 -8.52 2.89
#